data_AF-A0A2U8FHR6-F1
#
_entry.id   AF-A0A2U8FHR6-F1
#
_cell.length_a   1.000
_cell.length_b   1.000
_cell.length_c   1.000
_cell.angle_alpha   90.00
_cell.angle_beta   90.00
_cell.angle_gamma   90.00
#
_symmetry.space_group_name_H-M   'P 1'
#
loop_
_entity.id
_entity.type
_entity.pdbx_description
1 polymer ?
#
loop_
_entity_poly.entity_id
_entity_poly.type
_entity_poly.pdbx_seq_one_letter_code
_entity_poly.pdbx_strand_id
1 'polypeptide(L)'
;MTKSEIVSSVAEYLTFMTASGESQVNAIYADENVWLSQKMMGQLYDVEVPTINYHLKKVFEDNELSENSVIRNFRITADDGKNYQTKHYNLSAIIAVGYKVNSERAVQFRKWATEIIQTYTIKGFAMDDERLKNDGTRLGKKYFEEQLARIREIRLSERKFYQKITDIYATSIDYDRTATATKRFFATVQNKLHWAIHGHTAAELIVERANASKPNMGLTTWKDAPQGKIYPFDVVVAKNYLSDNELSQLQRLVSAYLDMAEDMALRQIPMTMQDWEIRLNRFLDATDRAVLQDAGKVTAEIAKAHALSEFEKYRVIQDQHFESDFDRLLKGEE
;
A
#
# COMPACT_ATOMS: atom_id res chain seq x y z
N MET A 1 9.18 31.62 25.48
CA MET A 1 10.19 30.71 24.89
C MET A 1 9.56 29.34 24.77
N THR A 2 9.04 29.02 23.59
CA THR A 2 8.60 27.67 23.24
C THR A 2 9.82 26.76 23.31
N LYS A 3 9.80 25.73 24.17
CA LYS A 3 10.81 24.67 24.17
C LYS A 3 10.84 24.09 22.75
N SER A 4 11.95 24.26 22.03
CA SER A 4 12.19 23.44 20.85
C SER A 4 12.39 22.01 21.37
N GLU A 5 11.36 21.18 21.29
CA GLU A 5 11.53 19.75 21.48
C GLU A 5 12.48 19.29 20.38
N ILE A 6 13.72 18.98 20.77
CA ILE A 6 14.68 18.35 19.86
C ILE A 6 14.11 16.97 19.55
N VAL A 7 13.40 16.84 18.44
CA VAL A 7 12.93 15.55 17.97
C VAL A 7 14.18 14.83 17.43
N SER A 8 14.67 13.84 18.17
CA SER A 8 15.75 12.95 17.70
C SER A 8 15.34 12.30 16.37
N SER A 9 16.28 12.05 15.44
CA SER A 9 15.95 11.38 14.15
C SER A 9 15.38 10.00 14.37
N VAL A 10 15.87 9.35 15.41
CA VAL A 10 15.38 8.07 15.90
C VAL A 10 14.02 8.23 16.57
N ALA A 11 13.79 9.28 17.37
CA ALA A 11 12.47 9.51 17.95
C ALA A 11 11.43 9.83 16.87
N GLU A 12 11.79 10.64 15.87
CA GLU A 12 10.92 10.91 14.74
C GLU A 12 10.63 9.63 13.96
N TYR A 13 11.64 8.81 13.62
CA TYR A 13 11.47 7.51 12.96
C TYR A 13 10.66 6.51 13.81
N LEU A 14 10.81 6.51 15.13
CA LEU A 14 10.10 5.58 16.02
C LEU A 14 8.66 6.02 16.27
N THR A 15 8.40 7.30 16.51
CA THR A 15 7.05 7.90 16.51
C THR A 15 6.37 7.71 15.15
N PHE A 16 7.14 7.83 14.08
CA PHE A 16 6.74 7.59 12.69
C PHE A 16 6.27 6.14 12.45
N MET A 17 7.01 5.15 12.94
CA MET A 17 6.61 3.75 12.85
C MET A 17 5.46 3.39 13.80
N THR A 18 4.96 4.31 14.61
CA THR A 18 3.95 4.00 15.62
C THR A 18 2.73 4.90 15.57
N ALA A 19 2.71 5.92 14.69
CA ALA A 19 1.59 6.84 14.44
C ALA A 19 0.35 6.19 13.77
N SER A 20 0.34 4.87 13.58
CA SER A 20 -0.78 4.11 13.02
C SER A 20 -1.89 3.89 14.07
N GLY A 21 -2.84 4.83 14.19
CA GLY A 21 -4.06 4.68 15.01
C GLY A 21 -4.09 5.53 16.28
N GLU A 22 -5.24 5.56 16.98
CA GLU A 22 -5.65 6.49 18.07
C GLU A 22 -4.69 6.65 19.27
N SER A 23 -3.53 5.98 19.28
CA SER A 23 -2.54 6.09 20.35
C SER A 23 -1.43 7.04 19.94
N GLN A 24 -1.34 8.19 20.61
CA GLN A 24 -0.13 9.04 20.59
C GLN A 24 1.04 8.23 21.14
N VAL A 25 1.88 7.70 20.26
CA VAL A 25 3.11 7.03 20.67
C VAL A 25 4.18 8.08 20.89
N ASN A 26 4.28 8.54 22.13
CA ASN A 26 5.34 9.45 22.53
C ASN A 26 6.55 8.61 22.98
N ALA A 27 7.41 8.25 22.02
CA ALA A 27 8.74 7.75 22.34
C ALA A 27 9.43 8.73 23.30
N ILE A 28 9.97 8.25 24.41
CA ILE A 28 10.56 9.13 25.41
C ILE A 28 12.00 9.43 24.96
N TYR A 29 12.30 10.69 24.71
CA TYR A 29 13.68 11.16 24.54
C TYR A 29 14.20 11.67 25.88
N ALA A 30 15.20 10.98 26.43
CA ALA A 30 15.82 11.33 27.70
C ALA A 30 17.29 10.90 27.70
N ASP A 31 18.16 11.75 28.26
CA ASP A 31 19.60 11.53 28.38
C ASP A 31 20.25 11.16 27.02
N GLU A 32 19.93 11.96 26.00
CA GLU A 32 20.40 11.80 24.62
C GLU A 32 20.04 10.47 23.95
N ASN A 33 19.09 9.71 24.52
CA ASN A 33 18.70 8.40 24.06
C ASN A 33 17.18 8.30 23.87
N VAL A 34 16.74 7.35 23.03
CA VAL A 34 15.32 7.06 22.83
C VAL A 34 14.93 5.83 23.61
N TRP A 35 13.80 5.90 24.29
CA TRP A 35 13.31 4.86 25.18
C TRP A 35 11.92 4.41 24.75
N LEU A 36 11.76 3.10 24.54
CA LEU A 36 10.49 2.47 24.20
C LEU A 36 10.10 1.39 25.22
N SER A 37 8.81 1.31 25.53
CA SER A 37 8.27 0.17 26.27
C SER A 37 8.19 -1.08 25.38
N GLN A 38 8.02 -2.27 25.97
CA GLN A 38 7.79 -3.51 25.19
C GLN A 38 6.56 -3.43 24.29
N LYS A 39 5.49 -2.78 24.77
CA LYS A 39 4.28 -2.53 23.98
C LYS A 39 4.57 -1.67 22.75
N MET A 40 5.35 -0.60 22.93
CA MET A 40 5.77 0.28 21.85
C MET A 40 6.68 -0.42 20.84
N MET A 41 7.64 -1.24 21.31
CA MET A 41 8.47 -2.06 20.43
C MET A 41 7.63 -3.08 19.64
N GLY A 42 6.57 -3.62 20.23
CA GLY A 42 5.61 -4.47 19.52
C GLY A 42 4.90 -3.74 18.39
N GLN A 43 4.46 -2.51 18.61
CA GLN A 43 3.87 -1.67 17.56
C GLN A 43 4.87 -1.29 16.46
N LEU A 44 6.08 -0.87 16.86
CA LEU A 44 7.19 -0.52 15.97
C LEU A 44 7.51 -1.65 14.99
N TYR A 45 7.61 -2.88 15.50
CA TYR A 45 7.99 -4.04 14.71
C TYR A 45 6.79 -4.87 14.23
N ASP A 46 5.56 -4.44 14.48
CA ASP A 46 4.33 -5.19 14.15
C ASP A 46 4.37 -6.65 14.62
N VAL A 47 4.68 -6.83 15.91
CA VAL A 47 4.67 -8.12 16.59
C VAL A 47 4.05 -7.99 17.98
N GLU A 48 3.53 -9.10 18.50
CA GLU A 48 2.97 -9.10 19.83
C GLU A 48 4.03 -8.90 20.92
N VAL A 49 3.62 -8.33 22.06
CA VAL A 49 4.49 -8.09 23.23
C VAL A 49 5.23 -9.35 23.71
N PRO A 50 4.64 -10.56 23.72
CA PRO A 50 5.37 -11.77 24.09
C PRO A 50 6.61 -12.04 23.22
N THR A 51 6.54 -11.74 21.92
CA THR A 51 7.68 -11.87 20.99
C THR A 51 8.80 -10.92 21.36
N ILE A 52 8.47 -9.66 21.68
CA ILE A 52 9.44 -8.68 22.17
C ILE A 52 10.10 -9.17 23.47
N ASN A 53 9.30 -9.67 24.42
CA ASN A 53 9.80 -10.18 25.69
C ASN A 53 10.74 -11.37 25.50
N TYR A 54 10.40 -12.27 24.58
CA TYR A 54 11.24 -13.41 24.22
C TYR A 54 12.60 -12.95 23.70
N HIS A 55 12.63 -12.00 22.76
CA HIS A 55 13.88 -11.50 22.18
C HIS A 55 14.71 -10.71 23.19
N LEU A 56 14.11 -9.87 24.03
CA LEU A 56 14.83 -9.17 25.10
C LEU A 56 15.48 -10.15 26.07
N LYS A 57 14.75 -11.20 26.49
CA LYS A 57 15.30 -12.25 27.35
C LYS A 57 16.50 -12.93 26.70
N LYS A 58 16.41 -13.26 25.41
CA LYS A 58 17.53 -13.83 24.65
C LYS A 58 18.74 -12.91 24.56
N VAL A 59 18.53 -11.62 24.27
CA VAL A 59 19.60 -10.60 24.22
C VAL A 59 20.39 -10.56 25.54
N PHE A 60 19.71 -10.68 26.67
CA PHE A 60 20.37 -10.69 27.99
C PHE A 60 21.02 -12.04 28.32
N GLU A 61 20.37 -13.17 28.01
CA GLU A 61 20.94 -14.52 28.18
C GLU A 61 22.22 -14.71 27.35
N ASP A 62 22.25 -14.18 26.14
CA ASP A 62 23.37 -14.26 25.21
C ASP A 62 24.50 -13.27 25.59
N ASN A 63 24.31 -12.47 26.64
CA ASN A 63 25.21 -11.38 27.08
C ASN A 63 25.52 -10.35 25.98
N GLU A 64 24.60 -10.14 25.02
CA GLU A 64 24.74 -9.09 24.00
C GLU A 64 24.62 -7.69 24.62
N LEU A 65 23.77 -7.54 25.64
CA LEU A 65 23.57 -6.30 26.39
C LEU A 65 23.47 -6.58 27.89
N SER A 66 23.88 -5.62 28.71
CA SER A 66 23.69 -5.66 30.17
C SER A 66 22.38 -4.98 30.56
N GLU A 67 21.48 -5.68 31.25
CA GLU A 67 20.15 -5.18 31.61
C GLU A 67 20.17 -3.80 32.29
N ASN A 68 21.07 -3.60 33.26
CA ASN A 68 21.17 -2.35 34.03
C ASN A 68 21.61 -1.15 33.17
N SER A 69 22.19 -1.39 32.00
CA SER A 69 22.66 -0.33 31.09
C SER A 69 21.61 0.12 30.07
N VAL A 70 20.57 -0.70 29.84
CA VAL A 70 19.59 -0.47 28.76
C VAL A 70 18.15 -0.40 29.23
N ILE A 71 17.87 -0.65 30.51
CA ILE A 71 16.52 -0.61 31.10
C ILE A 71 16.38 0.58 32.03
N ARG A 72 15.26 1.30 31.90
CA ARG A 72 14.85 2.33 32.86
C ARG A 72 13.35 2.25 33.11
N ASN A 73 12.95 2.47 34.36
CA ASN A 73 11.53 2.61 34.69
C ASN A 73 11.11 4.07 34.52
N PHE A 74 10.07 4.28 33.72
CA PHE A 74 9.40 5.57 33.61
C PHE A 74 8.02 5.48 34.24
N ARG A 75 7.63 6.57 34.92
CA ARG A 75 6.28 6.72 35.46
C ARG A 75 5.36 7.11 34.33
N ILE A 76 4.40 6.25 34.00
CA ILE A 76 3.36 6.51 33.02
C ILE A 76 2.02 6.65 33.75
N THR A 77 1.25 7.68 33.42
CA THR A 77 -0.16 7.78 33.80
C THR A 77 -0.98 7.02 32.78
N ALA A 78 -1.71 6.00 33.20
CA ALA A 78 -2.63 5.29 32.31
C ALA A 78 -3.98 6.00 32.23
N ASP A 79 -4.82 5.56 31.29
CA ASP A 79 -6.16 6.14 31.02
C ASP A 79 -7.11 6.04 32.24
N ASP A 80 -6.81 5.16 33.20
CA ASP A 80 -7.50 5.03 34.49
C ASP A 80 -7.05 6.05 35.56
N GLY A 81 -6.16 6.99 35.19
CA GLY A 81 -5.57 8.00 36.08
C GLY A 81 -4.52 7.45 37.04
N LYS A 82 -4.20 6.14 37.00
CA LYS A 82 -3.21 5.54 37.87
C LYS A 82 -1.81 5.64 37.27
N ASN A 83 -0.83 5.69 38.16
CA ASN A 83 0.58 5.75 37.80
C ASN A 83 1.18 4.35 37.85
N TYR A 84 1.70 3.90 36.72
CA TYR A 84 2.43 2.64 36.61
C TYR A 84 3.92 2.92 36.36
N GLN A 85 4.79 2.12 36.96
CA GLN A 85 6.22 2.10 36.62
C GLN A 85 6.40 1.08 35.51
N THR A 86 6.69 1.55 34.30
CA THR A 86 6.84 0.70 33.12
C THR A 86 8.29 0.68 32.67
N LYS A 87 8.82 -0.52 32.41
CA LYS A 87 10.16 -0.71 31.86
C LYS A 87 10.21 -0.16 30.44
N HIS A 88 11.20 0.68 30.18
CA HIS A 88 11.57 1.12 28.85
C HIS A 88 13.00 0.71 28.55
N TYR A 89 13.25 0.55 27.25
CA TYR A 89 14.45 0.01 26.67
C TYR A 89 15.05 1.07 25.75
N ASN A 90 16.35 1.32 25.90
CA ASN A 90 17.04 2.34 25.13
C ASN A 90 17.29 1.90 23.67
N LEU A 91 17.89 2.79 22.86
CA LEU A 91 18.17 2.52 21.45
C LEU A 91 18.99 1.25 21.20
N SER A 92 19.96 0.91 22.06
CA SER A 92 20.77 -0.31 21.92
C SER A 92 19.90 -1.57 22.01
N ALA A 93 18.99 -1.62 22.99
CA ALA A 93 18.05 -2.72 23.13
C ALA A 93 17.02 -2.76 21.99
N ILE A 94 16.53 -1.60 21.56
CA ILE A 94 15.62 -1.49 20.40
C ILE A 94 16.30 -2.07 19.15
N ILE A 95 17.54 -1.66 18.86
CA ILE A 95 18.33 -2.19 17.74
C ILE A 95 18.49 -3.71 17.86
N ALA A 96 18.95 -4.22 19.01
CA ALA A 96 19.18 -5.65 19.21
C ALA A 96 17.91 -6.48 18.95
N VAL A 97 16.76 -6.04 19.46
CA VAL A 97 15.47 -6.68 19.20
C VAL A 97 15.09 -6.60 17.72
N GLY A 98 15.25 -5.43 17.08
CA GLY A 98 14.96 -5.25 15.65
C GLY A 98 15.76 -6.16 14.71
N TYR A 99 16.95 -6.59 15.13
CA TYR A 99 17.75 -7.59 14.40
C TYR A 99 17.29 -9.04 14.63
N LYS A 100 16.59 -9.33 15.72
CA LYS A 100 16.08 -10.68 16.05
C LYS A 100 14.62 -10.90 15.64
N VAL A 101 13.83 -9.83 15.46
CA VAL A 101 12.43 -9.91 15.03
C VAL A 101 12.31 -10.18 13.53
N ASN A 102 11.42 -11.11 13.17
CA ASN A 102 11.09 -11.43 11.79
C ASN A 102 9.72 -10.82 11.39
N SER A 103 9.73 -9.56 10.95
CA SER A 103 8.55 -8.87 10.42
C SER A 103 8.95 -7.92 9.28
N GLU A 104 7.98 -7.50 8.46
CA GLU A 104 8.23 -6.54 7.37
C GLU A 104 8.75 -5.20 7.93
N ARG A 105 8.21 -4.74 9.07
CA ARG A 105 8.67 -3.51 9.74
C ARG A 105 10.09 -3.66 10.29
N ALA A 106 10.44 -4.81 10.85
CA ALA A 106 11.80 -5.08 11.28
C ALA A 106 12.78 -5.14 10.10
N VAL A 107 12.36 -5.66 8.94
CA VAL A 107 13.16 -5.59 7.70
C VAL A 107 13.41 -4.14 7.28
N GLN A 108 12.40 -3.27 7.29
CA GLN A 108 12.57 -1.85 6.96
C GLN A 108 13.50 -1.14 7.94
N PHE A 109 13.34 -1.40 9.23
CA PHE A 109 14.25 -0.88 10.26
C PHE A 109 15.71 -1.30 10.02
N ARG A 110 15.95 -2.58 9.69
CA ARG A 110 17.30 -3.07 9.38
C ARG A 110 17.86 -2.43 8.12
N LYS A 111 17.07 -2.24 7.07
CA LYS A 111 17.50 -1.55 5.84
C LYS A 111 17.96 -0.12 6.17
N TRP A 112 17.16 0.61 6.92
CA TRP A 112 17.48 1.96 7.38
C TRP A 112 18.77 1.99 8.22
N ALA A 113 18.90 1.09 9.21
CA ALA A 113 20.10 1.02 10.04
C ALA A 113 21.35 0.67 9.21
N THR A 114 21.24 -0.28 8.28
CA THR A 114 22.33 -0.66 7.37
C THR A 114 22.73 0.48 6.45
N GLU A 115 21.79 1.26 5.93
CA GLU A 115 22.07 2.44 5.09
C GLU A 115 22.88 3.49 5.86
N ILE A 116 22.54 3.74 7.13
CA ILE A 116 23.30 4.65 8.01
C ILE A 116 24.73 4.13 8.20
N ILE A 117 24.89 2.84 8.53
CA ILE A 117 26.22 2.22 8.74
C ILE A 117 27.06 2.29 7.47
N GLN A 118 26.47 1.98 6.30
CA GLN A 118 27.15 2.08 5.01
C GLN A 118 27.56 3.53 4.70
N THR A 119 26.66 4.49 4.90
CA THR A 119 26.93 5.91 4.68
C THR A 119 28.07 6.39 5.57
N TYR A 120 28.02 6.04 6.86
CA TYR A 120 29.06 6.38 7.81
C TYR A 120 30.41 5.74 7.43
N THR A 121 30.40 4.49 6.98
CA THR A 121 31.62 3.77 6.56
C THR A 121 32.26 4.41 5.32
N ILE A 122 31.45 4.89 4.37
CA ILE A 122 31.95 5.51 3.13
C ILE A 122 32.36 6.98 3.35
N LYS A 123 31.55 7.76 4.07
CA LYS A 123 31.71 9.22 4.20
C LYS A 123 32.40 9.67 5.49
N GLY A 124 32.49 8.80 6.50
CA GLY A 124 32.95 9.14 7.85
C GLY A 124 31.90 9.84 8.73
N PHE A 125 30.69 10.09 8.22
CA PHE A 125 29.56 10.65 8.95
C PHE A 125 28.23 10.21 8.31
N ALA A 126 27.15 10.25 9.09
CA ALA A 126 25.79 10.07 8.59
C ALA A 126 24.98 11.32 8.98
N MET A 127 24.27 11.90 8.00
CA MET A 127 23.49 13.12 8.19
C MET A 127 22.11 12.95 7.55
N ASP A 128 21.08 13.43 8.25
CA ASP A 128 19.71 13.46 7.74
C ASP A 128 19.44 14.79 7.03
N ASP A 129 19.97 14.93 5.82
CA ASP A 129 19.90 16.16 5.02
C ASP A 129 18.46 16.68 4.84
N GLU A 130 17.54 15.77 4.51
CA GLU A 130 16.13 16.14 4.26
C GLU A 130 15.46 16.67 5.52
N ARG A 131 15.74 16.09 6.68
CA ARG A 131 15.22 16.60 7.94
C ARG A 131 15.81 17.96 8.30
N LEU A 132 17.11 18.15 8.08
CA LEU A 132 17.79 19.43 8.34
C LEU A 132 17.26 20.56 7.45
N LYS A 133 16.93 20.27 6.19
CA LYS A 133 16.31 21.24 5.27
C LYS A 133 14.89 21.63 5.65
N ASN A 134 14.19 20.79 6.41
CA ASN A 134 12.78 20.94 6.75
C ASN A 134 12.59 21.25 8.25
N ASP A 135 13.38 22.18 8.78
CA ASP A 135 13.29 22.69 10.16
C ASP A 135 13.37 21.60 11.25
N GLY A 136 14.08 20.50 10.98
CA GLY A 136 14.28 19.41 11.94
C GLY A 136 13.20 18.34 11.91
N THR A 137 12.27 18.35 10.95
CA THR A 137 11.27 17.29 10.75
C THR A 137 11.13 16.86 9.28
N ARG A 138 11.02 15.56 9.03
CA ARG A 138 10.68 15.03 7.70
C ARG A 138 9.19 15.12 7.40
N LEU A 139 8.35 15.20 8.43
CA LEU A 139 6.89 15.21 8.36
C LEU A 139 6.32 16.62 8.64
N GLY A 140 7.03 17.65 8.21
CA GLY A 140 6.57 19.03 8.32
C GLY A 140 5.41 19.35 7.37
N LYS A 141 4.92 20.59 7.47
CA LYS A 141 3.86 21.14 6.62
C LYS A 141 4.14 20.89 5.12
N LYS A 142 5.39 21.10 4.69
CA LYS A 142 5.84 20.91 3.31
C LYS A 142 5.66 19.46 2.82
N TYR A 143 5.96 18.46 3.65
CA TYR A 143 5.76 17.06 3.29
C TYR A 143 4.28 16.80 2.96
N PHE A 144 3.36 17.23 3.82
CA PHE A 144 1.93 17.02 3.59
C PHE A 144 1.38 17.84 2.43
N GLU A 145 1.91 19.05 2.18
CA GLU A 145 1.59 19.84 0.99
C GLU A 145 2.02 19.13 -0.31
N GLU A 146 3.24 18.56 -0.34
CA GLU A 146 3.73 17.77 -1.48
C GLU A 146 2.94 16.48 -1.66
N GLN A 147 2.61 15.77 -0.58
CA GLN A 147 1.79 14.56 -0.63
C GLN A 147 0.37 14.85 -1.15
N LEU A 148 -0.24 15.94 -0.67
CA LEU A 148 -1.53 16.40 -1.16
C LEU A 148 -1.48 16.70 -2.66
N ALA A 149 -0.43 17.39 -3.12
CA ALA A 149 -0.24 17.65 -4.55
C ALA A 149 -0.11 16.35 -5.37
N ARG A 150 0.70 15.39 -4.90
CA ARG A 150 0.84 14.07 -5.56
C ARG A 150 -0.49 13.32 -5.66
N ILE A 151 -1.28 13.32 -4.58
CA ILE A 151 -2.61 12.67 -4.57
C ILE A 151 -3.56 13.33 -5.57
N ARG A 152 -3.55 14.66 -5.68
CA ARG A 152 -4.36 15.40 -6.64
C ARG A 152 -3.94 15.12 -8.09
N GLU A 153 -2.65 15.05 -8.37
CA GLU A 153 -2.14 14.62 -9.69
C GLU A 153 -2.61 13.21 -10.05
N ILE A 154 -2.55 12.26 -9.09
CA ILE A 154 -3.06 10.89 -9.29
C ILE A 154 -4.57 10.90 -9.58
N ARG A 155 -5.33 11.74 -8.88
CA ARG A 155 -6.78 11.89 -9.10
C ARG A 155 -7.08 12.38 -10.51
N LEU A 156 -6.37 13.41 -10.98
CA LEU A 156 -6.57 14.02 -12.31
C LEU A 156 -6.09 13.14 -13.47
N SER A 157 -5.17 12.21 -13.21
CA SER A 157 -4.62 11.31 -14.22
C SER A 157 -5.69 10.50 -14.99
N GLU A 158 -5.50 10.26 -16.29
CA GLU A 158 -6.33 9.34 -17.09
C GLU A 158 -5.91 7.86 -16.94
N ARG A 159 -4.97 7.57 -16.05
CA ARG A 159 -4.49 6.20 -15.80
C ARG A 159 -5.60 5.28 -15.33
N LYS A 160 -5.39 3.98 -15.56
CA LYS A 160 -6.35 2.93 -15.19
C LYS A 160 -6.64 2.98 -13.69
N PHE A 161 -7.87 2.63 -13.30
CA PHE A 161 -8.35 2.71 -11.92
C PHE A 161 -7.41 2.07 -10.89
N TYR A 162 -6.99 0.83 -11.14
CA TYR A 162 -6.06 0.11 -10.25
C TYR A 162 -4.66 0.74 -10.22
N GLN A 163 -4.22 1.40 -11.30
CA GLN A 163 -2.93 2.12 -11.31
C GLN A 163 -2.96 3.32 -10.36
N LYS A 164 -4.10 4.03 -10.28
CA LYS A 164 -4.24 5.12 -9.31
C LYS A 164 -4.08 4.63 -7.87
N ILE A 165 -4.66 3.47 -7.55
CA ILE A 165 -4.50 2.85 -6.22
C ILE A 165 -3.03 2.47 -5.95
N THR A 166 -2.33 1.91 -6.95
CA THR A 166 -0.89 1.61 -6.81
C THR A 166 -0.03 2.86 -6.70
N ASP A 167 -0.43 3.95 -7.34
CA ASP A 167 0.28 5.22 -7.25
C ASP A 167 0.10 5.83 -5.85
N ILE A 168 -1.10 5.75 -5.26
CA ILE A 168 -1.32 6.11 -3.85
C ILE A 168 -0.46 5.26 -2.93
N TYR A 169 -0.41 3.95 -3.14
CA TYR A 169 0.49 3.07 -2.37
C TYR A 169 1.96 3.49 -2.53
N ALA A 170 2.39 3.96 -3.70
CA ALA A 170 3.75 4.46 -3.92
C ALA A 170 4.04 5.80 -3.22
N THR A 171 3.00 6.52 -2.74
CA THR A 171 3.17 7.69 -1.87
C THR A 171 3.49 7.32 -0.42
N SER A 172 3.54 6.01 -0.10
CA SER A 172 3.98 5.56 1.22
C SER A 172 5.37 6.09 1.55
N ILE A 173 5.49 6.55 2.76
CA ILE A 173 6.74 7.00 3.36
C ILE A 173 7.82 5.91 3.47
N ASP A 174 7.43 4.66 3.70
CA ASP A 174 8.33 3.49 3.71
C ASP A 174 8.31 2.72 2.37
N TYR A 175 7.87 3.38 1.28
CA TYR A 175 7.72 2.73 -0.02
C TYR A 175 9.02 2.09 -0.51
N ASP A 176 8.95 0.78 -0.77
CA ASP A 176 10.03 0.02 -1.37
C ASP A 176 9.50 -0.83 -2.52
N ARG A 177 9.91 -0.48 -3.75
CA ARG A 177 9.53 -1.20 -4.98
C ARG A 177 10.01 -2.65 -5.02
N THR A 178 11.07 -2.98 -4.27
CA THR A 178 11.68 -4.31 -4.24
C THR A 178 11.07 -5.22 -3.18
N ALA A 179 10.35 -4.64 -2.22
CA ALA A 179 9.72 -5.37 -1.12
C ALA A 179 8.71 -6.40 -1.62
N THR A 180 8.69 -7.56 -0.96
CA THR A 180 7.71 -8.62 -1.23
C THR A 180 6.29 -8.11 -1.02
N ALA A 181 6.06 -7.28 0.00
CA ALA A 181 4.78 -6.61 0.27
C ALA A 181 4.27 -5.83 -0.95
N THR A 182 5.12 -4.99 -1.57
CA THR A 182 4.77 -4.20 -2.76
C THR A 182 4.43 -5.08 -3.95
N LYS A 183 5.22 -6.14 -4.20
CA LYS A 183 4.94 -7.10 -5.28
C LYS A 183 3.60 -7.80 -5.05
N ARG A 184 3.31 -8.23 -3.82
CA ARG A 184 2.04 -8.83 -3.41
C ARG A 184 0.87 -7.86 -3.57
N PHE A 185 1.03 -6.61 -3.14
CA PHE A 185 0.01 -5.57 -3.27
C PHE A 185 -0.33 -5.29 -4.74
N PHE A 186 0.68 -5.06 -5.59
CA PHE A 186 0.49 -4.80 -7.02
C PHE A 186 -0.12 -5.98 -7.76
N ALA A 187 0.22 -7.22 -7.38
CA ALA A 187 -0.36 -8.42 -7.97
C ALA A 187 -1.84 -8.62 -7.59
N THR A 188 -2.27 -8.15 -6.41
CA THR A 188 -3.61 -8.45 -5.87
C THR A 188 -4.62 -7.32 -6.03
N VAL A 189 -4.17 -6.06 -6.09
CA VAL A 189 -5.06 -4.89 -6.11
C VAL A 189 -6.11 -4.94 -7.23
N GLN A 190 -5.72 -5.38 -8.43
CA GLN A 190 -6.65 -5.49 -9.56
C GLN A 190 -7.76 -6.49 -9.25
N ASN A 191 -7.40 -7.69 -8.77
CA ASN A 191 -8.37 -8.74 -8.46
C ASN A 191 -9.28 -8.35 -7.29
N LYS A 192 -8.77 -7.64 -6.27
CA LYS A 192 -9.59 -7.11 -5.18
C LYS A 192 -10.67 -6.16 -5.68
N LEU A 193 -10.33 -5.25 -6.60
CA LEU A 193 -11.28 -4.30 -7.17
C LEU A 193 -12.33 -4.98 -8.05
N HIS A 194 -11.92 -5.92 -8.91
CA HIS A 194 -12.85 -6.71 -9.72
C HIS A 194 -13.82 -7.51 -8.84
N TRP A 195 -13.30 -8.20 -7.83
CA TRP A 195 -14.10 -9.00 -6.91
C TRP A 195 -15.12 -8.15 -6.14
N ALA A 196 -14.70 -6.97 -5.66
CA ALA A 196 -15.57 -6.06 -4.94
C ALA A 196 -16.74 -5.52 -5.81
N ILE A 197 -16.60 -5.52 -7.13
CA ILE A 197 -17.61 -4.97 -8.06
C ILE A 197 -18.57 -6.05 -8.54
N HIS A 198 -18.05 -7.22 -8.90
CA HIS A 198 -18.82 -8.24 -9.62
C HIS A 198 -18.51 -9.68 -9.18
N GLY A 199 -17.82 -9.87 -8.05
CA GLY A 199 -17.60 -11.19 -7.43
C GLY A 199 -16.69 -12.14 -8.20
N HIS A 200 -15.88 -11.64 -9.13
CA HIS A 200 -14.94 -12.43 -9.92
C HIS A 200 -13.58 -11.75 -9.95
N THR A 201 -12.50 -12.53 -10.05
CA THR A 201 -11.19 -12.00 -10.45
C THR A 201 -11.20 -11.57 -11.91
N ALA A 202 -10.17 -10.82 -12.34
CA ALA A 202 -10.06 -10.41 -13.75
C ALA A 202 -10.03 -11.62 -14.71
N ALA A 203 -9.38 -12.71 -14.31
CA ALA A 203 -9.26 -13.93 -15.10
C ALA A 203 -10.59 -14.69 -15.18
N GLU A 204 -11.29 -14.84 -14.05
CA GLU A 204 -12.61 -15.49 -14.00
C GLU A 204 -13.65 -14.73 -14.82
N LEU A 205 -13.65 -13.39 -14.75
CA LEU A 205 -14.54 -12.54 -15.54
C LEU A 205 -14.38 -12.79 -17.05
N ILE A 206 -13.13 -12.88 -17.52
CA ILE A 206 -12.84 -13.15 -18.92
C ILE A 206 -13.37 -14.52 -19.32
N VAL A 207 -13.14 -15.57 -18.52
CA VAL A 207 -13.64 -16.92 -18.82
C VAL A 207 -15.16 -16.97 -18.85
N GLU A 208 -15.83 -16.28 -17.93
CA GLU A 208 -17.28 -16.24 -17.85
C GLU A 208 -17.93 -15.48 -19.02
N ARG A 209 -17.33 -14.34 -19.43
CA ARG A 209 -17.98 -13.40 -20.35
C ARG A 209 -17.52 -13.53 -21.80
N ALA A 210 -16.27 -13.91 -22.06
CA ALA A 210 -15.76 -14.09 -23.42
C ALA A 210 -16.44 -15.28 -24.07
N ASN A 211 -17.29 -15.00 -25.08
CA ASN A 211 -18.08 -16.01 -25.77
C ASN A 211 -18.39 -15.57 -27.20
N ALA A 212 -17.92 -16.33 -28.18
CA ALA A 212 -18.06 -16.04 -29.61
C ALA A 212 -19.51 -16.02 -30.11
N SER A 213 -20.43 -16.65 -29.40
CA SER A 213 -21.86 -16.66 -29.76
C SER A 213 -22.60 -15.41 -29.28
N LYS A 214 -22.00 -14.60 -28.41
CA LYS A 214 -22.58 -13.32 -27.96
C LYS A 214 -22.22 -12.18 -28.93
N PRO A 215 -23.07 -11.15 -29.04
CA PRO A 215 -22.70 -9.92 -29.75
C PRO A 215 -21.37 -9.38 -29.21
N ASN A 216 -20.47 -8.97 -30.11
CA ASN A 216 -19.15 -8.42 -29.75
C ASN A 216 -18.33 -9.32 -28.81
N MET A 217 -18.55 -10.64 -28.85
CA MET A 217 -17.98 -11.61 -27.92
C MET A 217 -18.30 -11.40 -26.43
N GLY A 218 -19.32 -10.60 -26.12
CA GLY A 218 -19.61 -10.15 -24.75
C GLY A 218 -18.79 -8.94 -24.29
N LEU A 219 -17.98 -8.34 -25.16
CA LEU A 219 -17.34 -7.05 -24.89
C LEU A 219 -18.37 -5.92 -24.87
N THR A 220 -18.20 -4.99 -23.95
CA THR A 220 -18.97 -3.75 -23.85
C THR A 220 -18.22 -2.56 -24.44
N THR A 221 -16.89 -2.62 -24.44
CA THR A 221 -16.00 -1.60 -25.01
C THR A 221 -14.70 -2.25 -25.51
N TRP A 222 -14.06 -1.66 -26.51
CA TRP A 222 -12.76 -2.06 -27.07
C TRP A 222 -12.13 -0.84 -27.74
N LYS A 223 -10.90 -0.98 -28.25
CA LYS A 223 -10.15 0.17 -28.78
C LYS A 223 -10.91 0.99 -29.83
N ASP A 224 -11.60 0.31 -30.75
CA ASP A 224 -12.32 0.95 -31.86
C ASP A 224 -13.85 0.90 -31.67
N ALA A 225 -14.32 0.77 -30.42
CA ALA A 225 -15.76 0.72 -30.13
C ALA A 225 -16.48 2.05 -30.46
N PRO A 226 -17.78 2.02 -30.82
CA PRO A 226 -18.61 0.82 -30.99
C PRO A 226 -18.62 0.25 -32.42
N GLN A 227 -17.97 0.91 -33.39
CA GLN A 227 -18.16 0.61 -34.83
C GLN A 227 -16.95 -0.01 -35.53
N GLY A 228 -15.83 -0.23 -34.84
CA GLY A 228 -14.62 -0.83 -35.39
C GLY A 228 -14.40 -2.29 -34.98
N LYS A 229 -13.38 -2.93 -35.57
CA LYS A 229 -13.08 -4.35 -35.33
C LYS A 229 -12.58 -4.58 -33.90
N ILE A 230 -12.92 -5.74 -33.37
CA ILE A 230 -12.31 -6.31 -32.17
C ILE A 230 -11.01 -6.99 -32.57
N TYR A 231 -9.96 -6.79 -31.77
CA TYR A 231 -8.65 -7.41 -31.96
C TYR A 231 -8.29 -8.38 -30.82
N PRO A 232 -7.29 -9.27 -31.02
CA PRO A 232 -6.82 -10.18 -29.97
C PRO A 232 -6.36 -9.49 -28.68
N PHE A 233 -5.88 -8.24 -28.76
CA PHE A 233 -5.47 -7.50 -27.58
C PHE A 233 -6.64 -6.90 -26.79
N ASP A 234 -7.83 -6.79 -27.38
CA ASP A 234 -9.02 -6.29 -26.70
C ASP A 234 -9.67 -7.38 -25.85
N VAL A 235 -9.68 -8.63 -26.32
CA VAL A 235 -10.35 -9.76 -25.66
C VAL A 235 -9.63 -10.25 -24.39
N VAL A 236 -8.37 -9.88 -24.20
CA VAL A 236 -7.59 -10.28 -23.01
C VAL A 236 -7.69 -9.26 -21.87
N VAL A 237 -8.45 -8.18 -22.06
CA VAL A 237 -8.58 -7.09 -21.08
C VAL A 237 -9.92 -7.21 -20.35
N ALA A 238 -9.88 -7.63 -19.08
CA ALA A 238 -11.08 -7.81 -18.25
C ALA A 238 -12.00 -6.57 -18.19
N LYS A 239 -11.43 -5.35 -18.18
CA LYS A 239 -12.19 -4.08 -18.20
C LYS A 239 -13.17 -4.00 -19.37
N ASN A 240 -12.81 -4.57 -20.53
CA ASN A 240 -13.59 -4.48 -21.75
C ASN A 240 -14.88 -5.32 -21.71
N TYR A 241 -15.04 -6.16 -20.68
CA TYR A 241 -16.24 -6.97 -20.43
C TYR A 241 -17.14 -6.39 -19.34
N LEU A 242 -16.79 -5.25 -18.75
CA LEU A 242 -17.57 -4.62 -17.68
C LEU A 242 -18.74 -3.83 -18.25
N SER A 243 -19.92 -4.01 -17.67
CA SER A 243 -21.08 -3.16 -17.95
C SER A 243 -20.84 -1.71 -17.52
N ASP A 244 -21.59 -0.77 -18.09
CA ASP A 244 -21.52 0.66 -17.71
C ASP A 244 -21.78 0.87 -16.21
N ASN A 245 -22.68 0.07 -15.62
CA ASN A 245 -22.94 0.09 -14.18
C ASN A 245 -21.72 -0.35 -13.38
N GLU A 246 -21.08 -1.47 -13.75
CA GLU A 246 -19.86 -1.96 -13.07
C GLU A 246 -18.69 -0.99 -13.22
N LEU A 247 -18.50 -0.41 -14.41
CA LEU A 247 -17.51 0.64 -14.66
C LEU A 247 -17.77 1.88 -13.79
N SER A 248 -19.02 2.33 -13.71
CA SER A 248 -19.43 3.46 -12.88
C SER A 248 -19.20 3.18 -11.40
N GLN A 249 -19.51 1.97 -10.93
CA GLN A 249 -19.24 1.58 -9.55
C GLN A 249 -17.74 1.51 -9.26
N LEU A 250 -16.93 1.01 -10.19
CA LEU A 250 -15.49 0.93 -10.04
C LEU A 250 -14.88 2.32 -9.94
N GLN A 251 -15.34 3.23 -10.79
CA GLN A 251 -14.96 4.64 -10.74
C GLN A 251 -15.32 5.26 -9.38
N ARG A 252 -16.56 5.08 -8.90
CA ARG A 252 -16.99 5.60 -7.59
C ARG A 252 -16.15 5.06 -6.44
N LEU A 253 -15.83 3.78 -6.46
CA LEU A 253 -15.00 3.12 -5.45
C LEU A 253 -13.58 3.72 -5.43
N VAL A 254 -12.94 3.83 -6.60
CA VAL A 254 -11.59 4.41 -6.70
C VAL A 254 -11.60 5.89 -6.32
N SER A 255 -12.60 6.66 -6.73
CA SER A 255 -12.74 8.07 -6.32
C SER A 255 -12.87 8.21 -4.80
N ALA A 256 -13.71 7.42 -4.16
CA ALA A 256 -13.88 7.46 -2.71
C ALA A 256 -12.61 7.02 -1.95
N TYR A 257 -11.83 6.08 -2.50
CA TYR A 257 -10.53 5.73 -1.93
C TYR A 257 -9.52 6.88 -2.07
N LEU A 258 -9.53 7.61 -3.19
CA LEU A 258 -8.70 8.80 -3.38
C LEU A 258 -9.12 9.95 -2.46
N ASP A 259 -10.42 10.11 -2.19
CA ASP A 259 -10.93 11.06 -1.19
C ASP A 259 -10.41 10.74 0.21
N MET A 260 -10.43 9.46 0.59
CA MET A 260 -9.82 9.02 1.85
C MET A 260 -8.33 9.33 1.88
N ALA A 261 -7.60 9.07 0.78
CA ALA A 261 -6.17 9.36 0.73
C ALA A 261 -5.88 10.87 0.89
N GLU A 262 -6.68 11.71 0.26
CA GLU A 262 -6.58 13.17 0.38
C GLU A 262 -6.90 13.64 1.81
N ASP A 263 -7.91 13.06 2.47
CA ASP A 263 -8.22 13.33 3.89
C ASP A 263 -7.04 13.01 4.82
N MET A 264 -6.35 11.88 4.58
CA MET A 264 -5.16 11.51 5.36
C MET A 264 -4.06 12.57 5.26
N ALA A 265 -3.80 13.07 4.04
CA ALA A 265 -2.81 14.12 3.83
C ALA A 265 -3.23 15.45 4.48
N LEU A 266 -4.50 15.85 4.36
CA LEU A 266 -5.04 17.07 4.96
C LEU A 266 -4.98 17.04 6.49
N ARG A 267 -5.25 15.88 7.09
CA ARG A 267 -5.17 15.64 8.54
C ARG A 267 -3.75 15.41 9.05
N GLN A 268 -2.75 15.51 8.17
CA GLN A 268 -1.34 15.32 8.49
C GLN A 268 -1.07 13.94 9.10
N ILE A 269 -1.75 12.91 8.58
CA ILE A 269 -1.55 11.53 8.99
C ILE A 269 -0.64 10.85 7.96
N PRO A 270 0.59 10.48 8.33
CA PRO A 270 1.49 9.75 7.45
C PRO A 270 0.96 8.33 7.19
N MET A 271 1.31 7.77 6.04
CA MET A 271 0.79 6.48 5.59
C MET A 271 1.92 5.56 5.15
N THR A 272 2.04 4.40 5.78
CA THR A 272 2.94 3.33 5.36
C THR A 272 2.31 2.43 4.30
N MET A 273 3.13 1.60 3.66
CA MET A 273 2.70 0.55 2.73
C MET A 273 1.64 -0.36 3.38
N GLN A 274 1.86 -0.75 4.63
CA GLN A 274 0.95 -1.58 5.40
C GLN A 274 -0.37 -0.84 5.70
N ASP A 275 -0.29 0.45 6.07
CA ASP A 275 -1.48 1.24 6.36
C ASP A 275 -2.40 1.36 5.13
N TRP A 276 -1.84 1.58 3.93
CA TRP A 276 -2.65 1.61 2.71
C TRP A 276 -3.29 0.25 2.40
N GLU A 277 -2.57 -0.85 2.61
CA GLU A 277 -3.14 -2.18 2.40
C GLU A 277 -4.29 -2.45 3.37
N ILE A 278 -4.10 -2.19 4.66
CA ILE A 278 -5.14 -2.38 5.70
C ILE A 278 -6.35 -1.50 5.40
N ARG A 279 -6.13 -0.23 5.05
CA ARG A 279 -7.22 0.69 4.74
C ARG A 279 -7.96 0.30 3.48
N LEU A 280 -7.28 -0.16 2.44
CA LEU A 280 -7.94 -0.67 1.24
C LEU A 280 -8.85 -1.85 1.59
N ASN A 281 -8.37 -2.82 2.37
CA ASN A 281 -9.19 -3.96 2.77
C ASN A 281 -10.41 -3.52 3.59
N ARG A 282 -10.19 -2.69 4.62
CA ARG A 282 -11.28 -2.16 5.46
C ARG A 282 -12.28 -1.33 4.66
N PHE A 283 -11.80 -0.55 3.69
CA PHE A 283 -12.63 0.26 2.82
C PHE A 283 -13.52 -0.62 1.95
N LEU A 284 -12.99 -1.70 1.39
CA LEU A 284 -13.78 -2.68 0.64
C LEU A 284 -14.80 -3.37 1.55
N ASP A 285 -14.39 -3.87 2.71
CA ASP A 285 -15.28 -4.53 3.69
C ASP A 285 -16.42 -3.61 4.13
N ALA A 286 -16.13 -2.34 4.44
CA ALA A 286 -17.10 -1.36 4.93
C ALA A 286 -18.15 -0.94 3.88
N THR A 287 -17.95 -1.31 2.61
CA THR A 287 -18.91 -1.04 1.53
C THR A 287 -19.85 -2.21 1.26
N ASP A 288 -19.94 -3.17 2.18
CA ASP A 288 -20.69 -4.44 2.06
C ASP A 288 -20.30 -5.26 0.82
N ARG A 289 -19.06 -5.08 0.35
CA ARG A 289 -18.51 -5.80 -0.79
C ARG A 289 -17.70 -6.97 -0.26
N ALA A 290 -17.85 -8.13 -0.90
CA ALA A 290 -16.98 -9.26 -0.59
C ALA A 290 -15.52 -8.85 -0.86
N VAL A 291 -14.61 -9.23 0.04
CA VAL A 291 -13.17 -9.09 -0.16
C VAL A 291 -12.60 -10.42 -0.59
N LEU A 292 -11.81 -10.40 -1.66
CA LEU A 292 -11.12 -11.59 -2.16
C LEU A 292 -10.11 -12.08 -1.10
N GLN A 293 -10.33 -13.30 -0.60
CA GLN A 293 -9.48 -13.94 0.43
C GLN A 293 -8.44 -14.90 -0.18
N ASP A 294 -8.58 -15.28 -1.45
CA ASP A 294 -7.71 -16.22 -2.15
C ASP A 294 -7.21 -15.66 -3.51
N ALA A 295 -6.50 -16.47 -4.29
CA ALA A 295 -5.96 -16.05 -5.59
C ALA A 295 -6.99 -16.09 -6.75
N GLY A 296 -8.23 -16.49 -6.49
CA GLY A 296 -9.22 -16.90 -7.49
C GLY A 296 -9.00 -18.33 -7.97
N LYS A 297 -9.94 -18.84 -8.77
CA LYS A 297 -9.95 -20.22 -9.30
C LYS A 297 -9.28 -20.35 -10.66
N VAL A 298 -9.09 -19.25 -11.38
CA VAL A 298 -8.63 -19.23 -12.77
C VAL A 298 -7.35 -18.43 -12.90
N THR A 299 -6.36 -18.99 -13.59
CA THR A 299 -5.09 -18.28 -13.87
C THR A 299 -5.24 -17.33 -15.06
N ALA A 300 -4.42 -16.28 -15.09
CA ALA A 300 -4.39 -15.34 -16.21
C ALA A 300 -4.07 -16.03 -17.56
N GLU A 301 -3.26 -17.08 -17.54
CA GLU A 301 -2.91 -17.86 -18.74
C GLU A 301 -4.12 -18.63 -19.30
N ILE A 302 -4.89 -19.29 -18.43
CA ILE A 302 -6.11 -20.00 -18.83
C ILE A 302 -7.14 -19.02 -19.39
N ALA A 303 -7.34 -17.89 -18.71
CA ALA A 303 -8.27 -16.85 -19.17
C ALA A 303 -7.86 -16.28 -20.54
N LYS A 304 -6.56 -16.02 -20.74
CA LYS A 304 -6.03 -15.55 -22.03
C LYS A 304 -6.23 -16.57 -23.14
N ALA A 305 -5.93 -17.85 -22.88
CA ALA A 305 -6.10 -18.91 -23.87
C ALA A 305 -7.58 -19.08 -24.25
N HIS A 306 -8.49 -19.05 -23.27
CA HIS A 306 -9.94 -19.08 -23.49
C HIS A 306 -10.40 -17.91 -24.37
N ALA A 307 -10.06 -16.67 -24.00
CA ALA A 307 -10.47 -15.47 -24.74
C ALA A 307 -9.98 -15.47 -26.20
N LEU A 308 -8.73 -15.89 -26.42
CA LEU A 308 -8.17 -15.99 -27.77
C LEU A 308 -8.83 -17.11 -28.57
N SER A 309 -9.15 -18.25 -27.95
CA SER A 309 -9.88 -19.34 -28.61
C SER A 309 -11.28 -18.90 -29.04
N GLU A 310 -12.00 -18.19 -28.18
CA GLU A 310 -13.29 -17.60 -28.54
C GLU A 310 -13.14 -16.52 -29.62
N PHE A 311 -12.06 -15.75 -29.61
CA PHE A 311 -11.81 -14.73 -30.64
C PHE A 311 -11.61 -15.34 -32.01
N GLU A 312 -10.87 -16.44 -32.12
CA GLU A 312 -10.69 -17.14 -33.39
C GLU A 312 -12.01 -17.61 -34.00
N LYS A 313 -12.96 -18.05 -33.17
CA LYS A 313 -14.33 -18.40 -33.60
C LYS A 313 -15.11 -17.16 -34.04
N TYR A 314 -15.05 -16.09 -33.25
CA TYR A 314 -15.77 -14.85 -33.54
C TYR A 314 -15.22 -14.10 -34.75
N ARG A 315 -13.91 -14.21 -35.05
CA ARG A 315 -13.27 -13.53 -36.19
C ARG A 315 -14.00 -13.83 -37.50
N VAL A 316 -14.45 -15.08 -37.68
CA VAL A 316 -15.22 -15.49 -38.87
C VAL A 316 -16.56 -14.74 -38.95
N ILE A 317 -17.26 -14.59 -37.82
CA ILE A 317 -18.54 -13.87 -37.72
C ILE A 317 -18.31 -12.36 -37.98
N GLN A 318 -17.27 -11.80 -37.36
CA GLN A 318 -16.91 -10.40 -37.52
C GLN A 318 -16.55 -10.07 -38.98
N ASP A 319 -15.73 -10.89 -39.64
CA ASP A 319 -15.32 -10.61 -41.02
C ASP A 319 -16.49 -10.73 -42.02
N GLN A 320 -17.53 -11.51 -41.70
CA GLN A 320 -18.75 -11.58 -42.52
C GLN A 320 -19.68 -10.37 -42.36
N HIS A 321 -19.67 -9.73 -41.19
CA HIS A 321 -20.59 -8.63 -40.85
C HIS A 321 -19.92 -7.27 -40.78
N PHE A 322 -18.60 -7.20 -40.89
CA PHE A 322 -17.86 -5.95 -40.82
C PHE A 322 -18.01 -5.16 -42.12
N GLU A 323 -18.53 -3.95 -42.00
CA GLU A 323 -18.59 -2.97 -43.08
C GLU A 323 -17.54 -1.90 -42.85
N SER A 324 -16.63 -1.75 -43.81
CA SER A 324 -15.59 -0.72 -43.76
C SER A 324 -16.18 0.67 -44.05
N ASP A 325 -15.44 1.72 -43.70
CA ASP A 325 -15.81 3.10 -44.02
C ASP A 325 -16.03 3.29 -45.53
N PHE A 326 -15.26 2.56 -46.35
CA PHE A 326 -15.45 2.53 -47.81
C PHE A 326 -16.81 1.94 -48.21
N ASP A 327 -17.20 0.83 -47.57
CA ASP A 327 -18.48 0.16 -47.85
C ASP A 327 -19.67 1.04 -47.43
N ARG A 328 -19.56 1.74 -46.30
CA ARG A 328 -20.60 2.68 -45.82
C ARG A 328 -20.73 3.90 -46.71
N LEU A 329 -19.60 4.46 -47.14
CA LEU A 329 -19.57 5.61 -48.06
C LEU A 329 -20.19 5.27 -49.42
N LEU A 330 -20.03 4.04 -49.90
CA LEU A 330 -20.71 3.55 -51.11
C LEU A 330 -22.23 3.35 -50.93
N LYS A 331 -22.70 3.13 -49.70
CA LYS A 331 -24.13 2.96 -49.37
C LYS A 331 -24.85 4.27 -49.07
N GLY A 332 -24.13 5.39 -48.93
CA GLY A 332 -24.72 6.70 -48.67
C GLY A 332 -25.25 6.89 -47.25
N GLU A 333 -24.76 6.09 -46.29
CA GLU A 333 -25.02 6.28 -44.87
C GLU A 333 -23.92 7.19 -44.30
N GLU A 334 -24.25 8.48 -44.07
CA GLU A 334 -23.41 9.44 -43.34
C GLU A 334 -23.47 9.26 -41.82
#